data_AF-A0A951JFZ5-F1
#
_entry.id   AF-A0A951JFZ5-F1
#
_cell.length_a   1.000
_cell.length_b   1.000
_cell.length_c   1.000
_cell.angle_alpha   90.00
_cell.angle_beta   90.00
_cell.angle_gamma   90.00
#
_symmetry.space_group_name_H-M   'P 1'
#
loop_
_entity.id
_entity.type
_entity.pdbx_description
1 polymer ?
#
loop_
_entity_poly.entity_id
_entity_poly.type
_entity_poly.pdbx_seq_one_letter_code
_entity_poly.pdbx_strand_id
1 'polypeptide(L)'
;MARHPFASHRLTSLPMLATLALAAPAAGQSVTERPPNMTGSWSGQSGTVYFNFLHRFTDTGAPLRKVINYPTFLLAAGLPAGLLVGARYGTNSELVSGIPNEWELFGRYAPLEQTAGAPLDLSLQVAYNDAAESGDGEVTVARTFGERLRLMASGRWFSNAFDEGEDRFAWAGGGVLQISPSVALAGDYARLTDLDEAEGEAAWSAGIQLRVPFTPHSLSLQASNATTTTLQGASLGVPGTRWGFEFTVPITLSRYFGGDGGGTAAPSGEAAAEVSMTNQLSFTPSTVRIAVGETVRWTNGSDIVHTVTADPDRAADPGNVELPQGASSFHSGEVRPGQVFEHTFTVAGTYRYVCLPHEGAGMMGTVVVEEGGR
;
A
#
# COMPACT_ATOMS: atom_id res chain seq x y z
N MET A 1 8.15 7.97 -55.36
CA MET A 1 7.26 9.14 -55.22
C MET A 1 5.83 8.69 -55.46
N ALA A 2 5.08 8.42 -54.39
CA ALA A 2 3.62 8.33 -54.38
C ALA A 2 3.18 8.64 -52.95
N ARG A 3 2.31 9.64 -52.80
CA ARG A 3 1.91 10.24 -51.52
C ARG A 3 0.78 9.42 -50.90
N HIS A 4 0.96 8.97 -49.66
CA HIS A 4 -0.14 8.45 -48.83
C HIS A 4 -0.95 9.63 -48.23
N PRO A 5 -2.29 9.57 -48.21
CA PRO A 5 -3.10 10.62 -47.60
C PRO A 5 -3.24 10.38 -46.09
N PHE A 6 -2.94 11.41 -45.30
CA PHE A 6 -3.28 11.49 -43.89
C PHE A 6 -4.81 11.48 -43.74
N ALA A 7 -5.36 10.43 -43.14
CA ALA A 7 -6.74 10.41 -42.66
C ALA A 7 -6.82 11.15 -41.32
N SER A 8 -7.52 12.28 -41.31
CA SER A 8 -7.83 13.04 -40.10
C SER A 8 -8.95 12.35 -39.33
N HIS A 9 -8.61 11.61 -38.27
CA HIS A 9 -9.62 11.13 -37.32
C HIS A 9 -10.07 12.28 -36.41
N ARG A 10 -11.36 12.62 -36.51
CA ARG A 10 -12.02 13.57 -35.61
C ARG A 10 -12.27 12.88 -34.27
N LEU A 11 -11.55 13.29 -33.24
CA LEU A 11 -11.86 13.00 -31.83
C LEU A 11 -13.21 13.63 -31.49
N THR A 12 -14.26 12.81 -31.41
CA THR A 12 -15.55 13.20 -30.82
C THR A 12 -15.42 13.12 -29.30
N SER A 13 -15.38 14.29 -28.66
CA SER A 13 -15.40 14.48 -27.21
C SER A 13 -16.70 13.95 -26.58
N LEU A 14 -16.59 12.94 -25.72
CA LEU A 14 -17.67 12.52 -24.81
C LEU A 14 -17.67 13.44 -23.57
N PRO A 15 -18.79 14.07 -23.19
CA PRO A 15 -18.86 14.82 -21.95
C PRO A 15 -19.04 13.84 -20.78
N MET A 16 -17.98 13.63 -20.00
CA MET A 16 -18.03 12.86 -18.76
C MET A 16 -18.66 13.76 -17.67
N LEU A 17 -19.92 13.49 -17.34
CA LEU A 17 -20.59 14.12 -16.20
C LEU A 17 -19.93 13.59 -14.91
N ALA A 18 -19.03 14.39 -14.32
CA ALA A 18 -18.44 14.12 -13.02
C ALA A 18 -19.40 14.57 -11.91
N THR A 19 -20.18 13.64 -11.36
CA THR A 19 -20.75 13.82 -10.02
C THR A 19 -19.62 13.63 -9.00
N LEU A 20 -19.06 14.73 -8.49
CA LEU A 20 -18.22 14.72 -7.29
C LEU A 20 -19.09 14.28 -6.09
N ALA A 21 -19.10 12.98 -5.80
CA ALA A 21 -19.43 12.52 -4.47
C ALA A 21 -18.30 12.96 -3.53
N LEU A 22 -18.65 13.60 -2.41
CA LEU A 22 -17.71 13.93 -1.34
C LEU A 22 -17.16 12.61 -0.78
N ALA A 23 -16.01 12.18 -1.30
CA ALA A 23 -15.33 10.97 -0.88
C ALA A 23 -14.77 11.16 0.53
N ALA A 24 -15.17 10.29 1.46
CA ALA A 24 -14.47 10.12 2.72
C ALA A 24 -12.98 9.79 2.44
N PRO A 25 -12.04 10.15 3.33
CA PRO A 25 -10.66 9.76 3.16
C PRO A 25 -10.59 8.22 3.11
N ALA A 26 -10.21 7.68 1.96
CA ALA A 26 -9.97 6.25 1.79
C ALA A 26 -8.81 5.84 2.71
N ALA A 27 -9.04 4.90 3.61
CA ALA A 27 -7.96 4.27 4.36
C ALA A 27 -7.07 3.51 3.36
N GLY A 28 -5.77 3.82 3.33
CA GLY A 28 -4.87 3.27 2.33
C GLY A 28 -4.81 1.74 2.35
N GLN A 29 -5.06 1.10 1.21
CA GLN A 29 -4.93 -0.34 1.06
C GLN A 29 -3.46 -0.78 1.07
N SER A 30 -3.17 -1.90 1.74
CA SER A 30 -1.84 -2.51 1.74
C SER A 30 -1.58 -3.23 0.42
N VAL A 31 -0.35 -3.17 -0.10
CA VAL A 31 0.05 -4.04 -1.21
C VAL A 31 0.11 -5.52 -0.80
N THR A 32 0.08 -5.82 0.50
CA THR A 32 -0.11 -7.18 1.02
C THR A 32 -1.56 -7.66 0.95
N GLU A 33 -2.44 -6.96 0.23
CA GLU A 33 -3.83 -7.34 -0.01
C GLU A 33 -4.09 -7.72 -1.47
N ARG A 34 -3.05 -7.77 -2.30
CA ARG A 34 -3.12 -8.23 -3.68
C ARG A 34 -2.08 -9.32 -3.95
N PRO A 35 -2.38 -10.32 -4.76
CA PRO A 35 -1.41 -11.31 -5.21
C PRO A 35 -0.51 -10.72 -6.33
N PRO A 36 0.61 -11.39 -6.67
CA PRO A 36 1.65 -10.83 -7.54
C PRO A 36 1.21 -10.32 -8.93
N ASN A 37 0.25 -10.96 -9.57
CA ASN A 37 -0.19 -10.65 -10.95
C ASN A 37 -1.55 -9.93 -11.01
N MET A 38 -2.15 -9.60 -9.86
CA MET A 38 -3.40 -8.87 -9.82
C MET A 38 -3.23 -7.53 -9.15
N THR A 39 -4.01 -6.55 -9.60
CA THR A 39 -4.08 -5.23 -8.98
C THR A 39 -4.83 -5.28 -7.65
N GLY A 40 -5.77 -6.23 -7.49
CA GLY A 40 -6.51 -6.48 -6.26
C GLY A 40 -7.35 -5.31 -5.76
N SER A 41 -7.79 -4.45 -6.68
CA SER A 41 -8.46 -3.17 -6.40
C SER A 41 -7.64 -2.18 -5.57
N TRP A 42 -6.31 -2.34 -5.54
CA TRP A 42 -5.40 -1.48 -4.79
C TRP A 42 -5.40 -0.04 -5.36
N SER A 43 -5.88 0.97 -4.64
CA SER A 43 -5.91 2.39 -5.08
C SER A 43 -4.81 3.22 -4.40
N GLY A 44 -4.17 2.70 -3.36
CA GLY A 44 -3.21 3.43 -2.56
C GLY A 44 -3.84 4.56 -1.73
N GLN A 45 -3.03 5.19 -0.89
CA GLN A 45 -3.41 6.33 -0.07
C GLN A 45 -3.22 7.62 -0.86
N SER A 46 -4.18 8.53 -0.77
CA SER A 46 -4.06 9.87 -1.33
C SER A 46 -2.85 10.61 -0.78
N GLY A 47 -2.07 11.25 -1.66
CA GLY A 47 -0.84 11.97 -1.29
C GLY A 47 0.37 11.07 -1.09
N THR A 48 0.31 9.80 -1.48
CA THR A 48 1.42 8.84 -1.40
C THR A 48 1.91 8.47 -2.79
N VAL A 49 3.22 8.55 -3.00
CA VAL A 49 3.90 7.99 -4.17
C VAL A 49 4.38 6.58 -3.84
N TYR A 50 4.10 5.62 -4.71
CA TYR A 50 4.50 4.24 -4.56
C TYR A 50 5.59 3.92 -5.55
N PHE A 51 6.70 3.39 -5.03
CA PHE A 51 7.72 2.73 -5.83
C PHE A 51 7.70 1.25 -5.51
N ASN A 52 7.36 0.41 -6.50
CA ASN A 52 7.47 -1.03 -6.35
C ASN A 52 8.56 -1.54 -7.27
N PHE A 53 9.44 -2.36 -6.71
CA PHE A 53 10.45 -3.08 -7.47
C PHE A 53 10.12 -4.56 -7.44
N LEU A 54 9.57 -5.06 -8.55
CA LEU A 54 9.36 -6.47 -8.78
C LEU A 54 10.51 -7.00 -9.61
N HIS A 55 11.13 -8.08 -9.16
CA HIS A 55 12.22 -8.73 -9.89
C HIS A 55 11.94 -10.21 -9.97
N ARG A 56 11.74 -10.71 -11.18
CA ARG A 56 11.65 -12.14 -11.49
C ARG A 56 12.90 -12.63 -12.17
N PHE A 57 13.25 -13.89 -11.96
CA PHE A 57 14.40 -14.51 -12.58
C PHE A 57 14.17 -16.00 -12.83
N THR A 58 14.83 -16.51 -13.86
CA THR A 58 14.89 -17.93 -14.21
C THR A 58 16.34 -18.32 -14.49
N ASP A 59 16.65 -19.61 -14.44
CA ASP A 59 17.90 -20.14 -14.97
C ASP A 59 17.69 -20.73 -16.38
N THR A 60 18.75 -20.79 -17.18
CA THR A 60 18.74 -21.40 -18.52
C THR A 60 19.06 -22.89 -18.53
N GLY A 61 19.24 -23.53 -17.36
CA GLY A 61 19.78 -24.87 -17.26
C GLY A 61 21.20 -25.03 -17.84
N ALA A 62 21.70 -26.27 -17.88
CA ALA A 62 22.99 -26.60 -18.50
C ALA A 62 22.92 -26.49 -20.04
N PRO A 63 24.02 -26.17 -20.74
CA PRO A 63 25.37 -25.90 -20.21
C PRO A 63 25.57 -24.46 -19.73
N LEU A 64 24.70 -23.53 -20.12
CA LEU A 64 24.90 -22.09 -19.91
C LEU A 64 24.80 -21.67 -18.44
N ARG A 65 23.89 -22.27 -17.66
CA ARG A 65 23.61 -21.98 -16.23
C ARG A 65 23.52 -20.48 -15.93
N LYS A 66 22.92 -19.73 -16.84
CA LYS A 66 22.80 -18.27 -16.73
C LYS A 66 21.49 -17.93 -16.01
N VAL A 67 21.55 -16.95 -15.11
CA VAL A 67 20.35 -16.32 -14.55
C VAL A 67 19.88 -15.22 -15.50
N ILE A 68 18.64 -15.31 -15.95
CA ILE A 68 17.97 -14.28 -16.75
C ILE A 68 17.03 -13.51 -15.82
N ASN A 69 17.08 -12.19 -15.91
CA ASN A 69 16.36 -11.27 -15.02
C ASN A 69 15.23 -10.57 -15.78
N TYR A 70 14.07 -10.43 -15.13
CA TYR A 70 12.86 -9.77 -15.62
C TYR A 70 12.39 -8.77 -14.55
N PRO A 71 13.04 -7.59 -14.47
CA PRO A 71 12.66 -6.56 -13.53
C PRO A 71 11.47 -5.76 -14.08
N THR A 72 10.50 -5.46 -13.22
CA THR A 72 9.41 -4.52 -13.47
C THR A 72 9.36 -3.50 -12.35
N PHE A 73 9.44 -2.23 -12.71
CA PHE A 73 9.30 -1.11 -11.79
C PHE A 73 7.89 -0.54 -11.90
N LEU A 74 7.27 -0.20 -10.78
CA LEU A 74 6.05 0.61 -10.73
C LEU A 74 6.37 1.93 -10.05
N LEU A 75 5.94 3.03 -10.66
CA LEU A 75 5.87 4.34 -10.03
C LEU A 75 4.43 4.85 -10.15
N ALA A 76 3.75 5.07 -9.03
CA ALA A 76 2.36 5.52 -9.03
C ALA A 76 2.10 6.55 -7.93
N ALA A 77 1.12 7.43 -8.12
CA ALA A 77 0.69 8.42 -7.14
C ALA A 77 -0.78 8.19 -6.80
N GLY A 78 -1.06 8.00 -5.51
CA GLY A 78 -2.40 8.00 -4.96
C GLY A 78 -2.94 9.42 -4.90
N LEU A 79 -4.11 9.63 -5.48
CA LEU A 79 -4.82 10.89 -5.59
C LEU A 79 -6.14 10.82 -4.80
N PRO A 80 -6.79 11.96 -4.53
CA PRO A 80 -8.10 11.97 -3.88
C PRO A 80 -9.14 11.14 -4.62
N ALA A 81 -10.19 10.75 -3.90
CA ALA A 81 -11.32 9.98 -4.42
C ALA A 81 -10.93 8.61 -5.01
N GLY A 82 -9.99 7.89 -4.40
CA GLY A 82 -9.65 6.51 -4.79
C GLY A 82 -9.01 6.40 -6.17
N LEU A 83 -8.37 7.48 -6.64
CA LEU A 83 -7.69 7.52 -7.94
C LEU A 83 -6.20 7.22 -7.76
N LEU A 84 -5.65 6.33 -8.60
CA LEU A 84 -4.23 6.01 -8.68
C LEU A 84 -3.78 6.20 -10.12
N VAL A 85 -2.71 6.97 -10.34
CA VAL A 85 -2.11 7.13 -11.67
C VAL A 85 -0.65 6.72 -11.63
N GLY A 86 -0.16 6.06 -12.66
CA GLY A 86 1.22 5.59 -12.64
C GLY A 86 1.70 4.99 -13.95
N ALA A 87 2.91 4.45 -13.87
CA ALA A 87 3.57 3.74 -14.95
C ALA A 87 4.19 2.45 -14.42
N ARG A 88 4.16 1.40 -15.23
CA ARG A 88 5.01 0.21 -15.08
C ARG A 88 6.08 0.23 -16.17
N TYR A 89 7.29 -0.20 -15.81
CA TYR A 89 8.41 -0.34 -16.73
C TYR A 89 9.09 -1.70 -16.55
N GLY A 90 8.90 -2.59 -17.52
CA GLY A 90 9.61 -3.86 -17.64
C GLY A 90 10.91 -3.66 -18.42
N THR A 91 12.06 -3.94 -17.81
CA THR A 91 13.36 -3.76 -18.50
C THR A 91 13.75 -4.93 -19.38
N ASN A 92 13.05 -6.05 -19.23
CA ASN A 92 13.18 -7.26 -20.04
C ASN A 92 11.79 -7.89 -20.10
N SER A 93 11.10 -7.68 -21.22
CA SER A 93 9.76 -8.23 -21.47
C SER A 93 9.80 -9.19 -22.64
N GLU A 94 8.94 -10.20 -22.59
CA GLU A 94 8.71 -11.18 -23.65
C GLU A 94 7.31 -10.99 -24.27
N LEU A 95 6.63 -9.88 -23.93
CA LEU A 95 5.28 -9.61 -24.39
C LEU A 95 5.20 -9.55 -25.92
N VAL A 96 6.11 -8.79 -26.53
CA VAL A 96 6.16 -8.58 -27.98
C VAL A 96 7.56 -8.95 -28.48
N SER A 97 7.60 -9.80 -29.50
CA SER A 97 8.85 -10.27 -30.07
C SER A 97 9.68 -9.11 -30.64
N GLY A 98 10.93 -9.03 -30.23
CA GLY A 98 11.85 -7.97 -30.69
C GLY A 98 11.76 -6.64 -29.94
N ILE A 99 10.81 -6.49 -29.01
CA ILE A 99 10.69 -5.30 -28.15
C ILE A 99 11.04 -5.71 -26.71
N PRO A 100 12.29 -5.48 -26.25
CA PRO A 100 12.77 -6.00 -24.97
C PRO A 100 12.27 -5.19 -23.76
N ASN A 101 11.67 -4.02 -23.98
CA ASN A 101 11.25 -3.10 -22.93
C ASN A 101 9.76 -2.82 -23.04
N GLU A 102 9.09 -2.73 -21.91
CA GLU A 102 7.65 -2.58 -21.86
C GLU A 102 7.26 -1.43 -20.93
N TRP A 103 6.58 -0.43 -21.48
CA TRP A 103 5.94 0.62 -20.69
C TRP A 103 4.43 0.39 -20.65
N GLU A 104 3.85 0.52 -19.46
CA GLU A 104 2.39 0.57 -19.31
C GLU A 104 2.02 1.79 -18.46
N LEU A 105 1.43 2.80 -19.09
CA LEU A 105 0.86 3.97 -18.41
C LEU A 105 -0.57 3.61 -17.98
N PHE A 106 -0.96 3.93 -16.76
CA PHE A 106 -2.30 3.57 -16.28
C PHE A 106 -2.93 4.62 -15.36
N GLY A 107 -4.26 4.61 -15.35
CA GLY A 107 -5.11 5.25 -14.35
C GLY A 107 -6.08 4.23 -13.78
N ARG A 108 -6.21 4.16 -12.46
CA ARG A 108 -7.12 3.27 -11.75
C ARG A 108 -8.00 4.06 -10.81
N TYR A 109 -9.29 3.76 -10.83
CA TYR A 109 -10.30 4.37 -9.98
C TYR A 109 -10.99 3.29 -9.15
N ALA A 110 -11.04 3.45 -7.83
CA ALA A 110 -11.73 2.57 -6.89
C ALA A 110 -12.97 3.26 -6.32
N PRO A 111 -14.13 3.20 -7.00
CA PRO A 111 -15.36 3.84 -6.53
C PRO A 111 -15.95 3.21 -5.26
N LEU A 112 -15.66 1.93 -4.99
CA LEU A 112 -16.17 1.22 -3.83
C LEU A 112 -15.00 0.58 -3.07
N GLU A 113 -14.96 0.81 -1.77
CA GLU A 113 -13.98 0.20 -0.87
C GLU A 113 -14.68 -0.21 0.44
N GLN A 114 -14.42 -1.42 0.91
CA GLN A 114 -14.95 -1.93 2.18
C GLN A 114 -14.48 -1.11 3.38
N THR A 115 -13.27 -0.55 3.31
CA THR A 115 -12.74 0.41 4.28
C THR A 115 -13.61 1.66 4.41
N ALA A 116 -14.31 2.04 3.33
CA ALA A 116 -15.28 3.12 3.29
C ALA A 116 -16.74 2.65 3.51
N GLY A 117 -16.94 1.39 3.92
CA GLY A 117 -18.25 0.82 4.26
C GLY A 117 -19.01 0.17 3.09
N ALA A 118 -18.42 0.07 1.90
CA ALA A 118 -19.05 -0.66 0.80
C ALA A 118 -19.07 -2.19 1.05
N PRO A 119 -20.01 -2.94 0.45
CA PRO A 119 -20.12 -4.39 0.68
C PRO A 119 -18.99 -5.22 0.02
N LEU A 120 -18.27 -4.62 -0.93
CA LEU A 120 -17.14 -5.17 -1.66
C LEU A 120 -16.27 -4.02 -2.19
N ASP A 121 -15.05 -4.33 -2.59
CA ASP A 121 -14.18 -3.40 -3.30
C ASP A 121 -14.42 -3.53 -4.81
N LEU A 122 -14.53 -2.41 -5.50
CA LEU A 122 -14.63 -2.34 -6.95
C LEU A 122 -13.58 -1.37 -7.47
N SER A 123 -12.83 -1.78 -8.49
CA SER A 123 -11.94 -0.88 -9.21
C SER A 123 -12.01 -1.05 -10.72
N LEU A 124 -11.67 0.03 -11.41
CA LEU A 124 -11.60 0.15 -12.86
C LEU A 124 -10.21 0.69 -13.20
N GLN A 125 -9.48 0.00 -14.06
CA GLN A 125 -8.22 0.48 -14.61
C GLN A 125 -8.33 0.65 -16.11
N VAL A 126 -7.79 1.76 -16.61
CA VAL A 126 -7.44 1.94 -18.02
C VAL A 126 -5.92 2.06 -18.12
N ALA A 127 -5.35 1.46 -19.15
CA ALA A 127 -3.92 1.47 -19.37
C ALA A 127 -3.58 1.56 -20.87
N TYR A 128 -2.35 1.95 -21.17
CA TYR A 128 -1.79 1.88 -22.51
C TYR A 128 -0.44 1.19 -22.45
N ASN A 129 -0.30 0.09 -23.17
CA ASN A 129 0.93 -0.68 -23.33
C ASN A 129 1.66 -0.22 -24.59
N ASP A 130 2.86 0.31 -24.43
CA ASP A 130 3.66 0.84 -25.54
C ASP A 130 4.26 -0.26 -26.42
N ALA A 131 4.66 -1.39 -25.83
CA ALA A 131 5.27 -2.49 -26.58
C ALA A 131 4.25 -3.15 -27.52
N ALA A 132 3.00 -3.31 -27.05
CA ALA A 132 1.92 -3.88 -27.85
C ALA A 132 1.05 -2.84 -28.57
N GLU A 133 1.39 -1.54 -28.46
CA GLU A 133 0.56 -0.43 -28.97
C GLU A 133 -0.94 -0.58 -28.62
N SER A 134 -1.24 -0.98 -27.37
CA SER A 134 -2.58 -1.42 -26.96
C SER A 134 -3.18 -0.55 -25.86
N GLY A 135 -4.41 -0.11 -26.06
CA GLY A 135 -5.31 0.29 -24.97
C GLY A 135 -5.83 -0.93 -24.22
N ASP A 136 -5.58 -0.97 -22.92
CA ASP A 136 -5.93 -2.08 -22.04
C ASP A 136 -6.89 -1.63 -20.93
N GLY A 137 -7.71 -2.55 -20.44
CA GLY A 137 -8.66 -2.31 -19.36
C GLY A 137 -8.72 -3.46 -18.36
N GLU A 138 -9.00 -3.14 -17.10
CA GLU A 138 -9.30 -4.13 -16.06
C GLU A 138 -10.47 -3.65 -15.19
N VAL A 139 -11.39 -4.56 -14.90
CA VAL A 139 -12.40 -4.39 -13.85
C VAL A 139 -12.13 -5.43 -12.78
N THR A 140 -11.95 -5.01 -11.53
CA THR A 140 -11.69 -5.91 -10.40
C THR A 140 -12.75 -5.76 -9.33
N VAL A 141 -13.28 -6.90 -8.88
CA VAL A 141 -14.08 -7.01 -7.65
C VAL A 141 -13.29 -7.79 -6.60
N ALA A 142 -13.27 -7.30 -5.37
CA ALA A 142 -12.63 -7.99 -4.26
C ALA A 142 -13.48 -7.94 -3.00
N ARG A 143 -13.34 -8.94 -2.14
CA ARG A 143 -14.03 -8.98 -0.85
C ARG A 143 -13.14 -9.58 0.22
N THR A 144 -13.16 -8.95 1.39
CA THR A 144 -12.49 -9.44 2.59
C THR A 144 -13.53 -10.12 3.48
N PHE A 145 -13.24 -11.36 3.89
CA PHE A 145 -14.05 -12.18 4.76
C PHE A 145 -13.38 -12.27 6.12
N GLY A 146 -14.01 -11.66 7.12
CA GLY A 146 -13.41 -11.47 8.44
C GLY A 146 -12.14 -10.61 8.34
N GLU A 147 -11.13 -10.96 9.12
CA GLU A 147 -9.85 -10.22 9.16
C GLU A 147 -8.73 -10.89 8.35
N ARG A 148 -8.99 -12.07 7.77
CA ARG A 148 -7.92 -12.94 7.28
C ARG A 148 -7.97 -13.26 5.80
N LEU A 149 -9.13 -13.46 5.22
CA LEU A 149 -9.22 -13.95 3.84
C LEU A 149 -9.73 -12.84 2.93
N ARG A 150 -8.96 -12.51 1.89
CA ARG A 150 -9.40 -11.63 0.81
C ARG A 150 -9.43 -12.43 -0.49
N LEU A 151 -10.55 -12.38 -1.21
CA LEU A 151 -10.72 -13.00 -2.51
C LEU A 151 -11.01 -11.93 -3.56
N MET A 152 -10.57 -12.16 -4.79
CA MET A 152 -10.75 -11.22 -5.89
C MET A 152 -10.90 -11.90 -7.23
N ALA A 153 -11.57 -11.22 -8.15
CA ALA A 153 -11.73 -11.60 -9.54
C ALA A 153 -11.63 -10.37 -10.44
N SER A 154 -11.02 -10.54 -11.61
CA SER A 154 -10.92 -9.49 -12.63
C SER A 154 -11.35 -9.99 -14.00
N GLY A 155 -11.96 -9.08 -14.77
CA GLY A 155 -12.03 -9.18 -16.23
C GLY A 155 -11.08 -8.17 -16.85
N ARG A 156 -10.33 -8.59 -17.87
CA ARG A 156 -9.37 -7.75 -18.61
C ARG A 156 -9.70 -7.73 -20.09
N TRP A 157 -9.41 -6.63 -20.74
CA TRP A 157 -9.55 -6.43 -22.18
C TRP A 157 -8.30 -5.74 -22.73
N PHE A 158 -7.88 -6.15 -23.94
CA PHE A 158 -6.72 -5.64 -24.64
C PHE A 158 -7.12 -5.33 -26.08
N SER A 159 -6.88 -4.11 -26.56
CA SER A 159 -7.25 -3.69 -27.92
C SER A 159 -6.29 -4.18 -29.02
N ASN A 160 -5.05 -4.46 -28.65
CA ASN A 160 -4.01 -5.06 -29.50
C ASN A 160 -3.17 -6.01 -28.65
N ALA A 161 -3.73 -7.18 -28.34
CA ALA A 161 -3.05 -8.13 -27.48
C ALA A 161 -1.76 -8.64 -28.15
N PHE A 162 -0.62 -8.53 -27.45
CA PHE A 162 0.68 -9.06 -27.89
C PHE A 162 1.17 -8.56 -29.27
N ASP A 163 0.68 -7.41 -29.74
CA ASP A 163 0.93 -6.84 -31.08
C ASP A 163 0.44 -7.72 -32.24
N GLU A 164 -0.67 -8.43 -32.05
CA GLU A 164 -1.25 -9.32 -33.07
C GLU A 164 -2.37 -8.66 -33.90
N GLY A 165 -2.78 -7.45 -33.55
CA GLY A 165 -3.86 -6.70 -34.18
C GLY A 165 -5.26 -7.13 -33.76
N GLU A 166 -5.38 -7.85 -32.63
CA GLU A 166 -6.61 -8.47 -32.18
C GLU A 166 -7.06 -8.00 -30.79
N ASP A 167 -8.37 -7.80 -30.66
CA ASP A 167 -9.04 -7.59 -29.37
C ASP A 167 -9.08 -8.93 -28.61
N ARG A 168 -8.51 -8.98 -27.40
CA ARG A 168 -8.57 -10.19 -26.54
C ARG A 168 -9.05 -9.89 -25.15
N PHE A 169 -9.57 -10.92 -24.48
CA PHE A 169 -10.10 -10.84 -23.12
C PHE A 169 -9.40 -11.86 -22.23
N ALA A 170 -9.25 -11.54 -20.94
CA ALA A 170 -8.76 -12.48 -19.94
C ALA A 170 -9.62 -12.45 -18.68
N TRP A 171 -9.72 -13.61 -18.03
CA TRP A 171 -10.22 -13.73 -16.67
C TRP A 171 -9.06 -13.91 -15.72
N ALA A 172 -9.12 -13.27 -14.55
CA ALA A 172 -8.17 -13.49 -13.47
C ALA A 172 -8.89 -13.67 -12.13
N GLY A 173 -8.31 -14.47 -11.26
CA GLY A 173 -8.82 -14.71 -9.91
C GLY A 173 -7.68 -15.00 -8.95
N GLY A 174 -7.85 -14.61 -7.70
CA GLY A 174 -6.80 -14.77 -6.71
C GLY A 174 -7.28 -14.51 -5.30
N GLY A 175 -6.37 -14.66 -4.35
CA GLY A 175 -6.67 -14.45 -2.96
C GLY A 175 -5.43 -14.20 -2.11
N VAL A 176 -5.68 -13.62 -0.95
CA VAL A 176 -4.69 -13.39 0.09
C VAL A 176 -5.24 -13.91 1.42
N LEU A 177 -4.43 -14.69 2.12
CA LEU A 177 -4.70 -15.20 3.45
C LEU A 177 -3.71 -14.59 4.45
N GLN A 178 -4.17 -13.69 5.30
CA GLN A 178 -3.40 -13.17 6.42
C GLN A 178 -3.23 -14.26 7.49
N ILE A 179 -1.99 -14.64 7.72
CA ILE A 179 -1.58 -15.58 8.76
C ILE A 179 -1.36 -14.84 10.07
N SER A 180 -0.77 -13.64 9.99
CA SER A 180 -0.56 -12.71 11.09
C SER A 180 -0.62 -11.26 10.56
N PRO A 181 -0.60 -10.23 11.43
CA PRO A 181 -0.55 -8.84 10.97
C PRO A 181 0.64 -8.50 10.04
N SER A 182 1.70 -9.32 10.08
CA SER A 182 2.93 -9.10 9.31
C SER A 182 3.18 -10.14 8.22
N VAL A 183 2.37 -11.20 8.13
CA VAL A 183 2.61 -12.31 7.21
C VAL A 183 1.31 -12.72 6.52
N ALA A 184 1.34 -12.71 5.19
CA ALA A 184 0.27 -13.19 4.33
C ALA A 184 0.78 -14.25 3.34
N LEU A 185 -0.11 -15.16 2.96
CA LEU A 185 0.06 -16.02 1.78
C LEU A 185 -0.83 -15.47 0.67
N ALA A 186 -0.32 -15.44 -0.56
CA ALA A 186 -1.05 -14.93 -1.69
C ALA A 186 -0.87 -15.82 -2.92
N GLY A 187 -1.89 -15.86 -3.78
CA GLY A 187 -1.78 -16.53 -5.07
C GLY A 187 -2.86 -16.07 -6.04
N ASP A 188 -2.57 -16.21 -7.32
CA ASP A 188 -3.47 -15.87 -8.41
C ASP A 188 -3.32 -16.78 -9.62
N TYR A 189 -4.32 -16.69 -10.48
CA TYR A 189 -4.42 -17.35 -11.76
C TYR A 189 -5.09 -16.40 -12.75
N ALA A 190 -4.56 -16.30 -13.97
CA ALA A 190 -5.14 -15.54 -15.07
C ALA A 190 -5.02 -16.31 -16.38
N ARG A 191 -6.01 -16.17 -17.25
CA ARG A 191 -6.04 -16.86 -18.55
C ARG A 191 -6.80 -16.05 -19.59
N LEU A 192 -6.24 -15.96 -20.79
CA LEU A 192 -6.96 -15.46 -21.97
C LEU A 192 -8.16 -16.37 -22.28
N THR A 193 -9.28 -15.79 -22.68
CA THR A 193 -10.52 -16.52 -22.94
C THR A 193 -10.44 -17.48 -24.13
N ASP A 194 -9.53 -17.16 -25.04
CA ASP A 194 -9.26 -17.83 -26.31
C ASP A 194 -7.84 -18.43 -26.35
N LEU A 195 -7.19 -18.61 -25.20
CA LEU A 195 -5.81 -19.12 -25.12
C LEU A 195 -5.65 -20.46 -25.85
N ASP A 196 -4.81 -20.48 -26.88
CA ASP A 196 -4.29 -21.70 -27.51
C ASP A 196 -3.05 -22.21 -26.74
N GLU A 197 -2.92 -23.53 -26.58
CA GLU A 197 -1.76 -24.17 -25.94
C GLU A 197 -0.44 -23.88 -26.69
N ALA A 198 -0.50 -23.54 -27.98
CA ALA A 198 0.65 -23.16 -28.77
C ALA A 198 1.17 -21.73 -28.46
N GLU A 199 0.30 -20.84 -27.97
CA GLU A 199 0.64 -19.45 -27.66
C GLU A 199 1.27 -19.31 -26.27
N GLY A 200 0.84 -20.14 -25.32
CA GLY A 200 1.40 -20.15 -23.97
C GLY A 200 0.52 -20.87 -22.96
N GLU A 201 0.75 -20.56 -21.69
CA GLU A 201 0.06 -21.16 -20.56
C GLU A 201 -0.80 -20.12 -19.84
N ALA A 202 -1.70 -20.59 -18.99
CA ALA A 202 -2.33 -19.69 -18.05
C ALA A 202 -1.28 -19.10 -17.08
N ALA A 203 -1.37 -17.81 -16.82
CA ALA A 203 -0.54 -17.14 -15.85
C ALA A 203 -0.94 -17.56 -14.43
N TRP A 204 0.02 -17.81 -13.56
CA TRP A 204 -0.20 -18.08 -12.15
C TRP A 204 0.90 -17.48 -11.30
N SER A 205 0.60 -17.24 -10.03
CA SER A 205 1.61 -16.97 -9.02
C SER A 205 1.21 -17.46 -7.65
N ALA A 206 2.23 -17.66 -6.81
CA ALA A 206 2.07 -17.92 -5.38
C ALA A 206 3.22 -17.25 -4.63
N GLY A 207 2.97 -16.75 -3.43
CA GLY A 207 4.01 -16.12 -2.64
C GLY A 207 3.65 -15.92 -1.18
N ILE A 208 4.69 -15.61 -0.41
CA ILE A 208 4.59 -15.11 0.96
C ILE A 208 4.83 -13.61 0.93
N GLN A 209 4.02 -12.87 1.66
CA GLN A 209 4.06 -11.41 1.75
C GLN A 209 4.36 -11.01 3.19
N LEU A 210 5.34 -10.14 3.35
CA LEU A 210 5.87 -9.71 4.63
C LEU A 210 5.68 -8.20 4.75
N ARG A 211 4.96 -7.75 5.76
CA ARG A 211 5.02 -6.35 6.18
C ARG A 211 6.29 -6.17 6.99
N VAL A 212 7.10 -5.18 6.64
CA VAL A 212 8.31 -4.87 7.39
C VAL A 212 7.90 -4.15 8.68
N PRO A 213 8.14 -4.73 9.87
CA PRO A 213 7.70 -4.15 11.14
C PRO A 213 8.14 -2.69 11.29
N PHE A 214 7.26 -1.86 11.86
CA PHE A 214 7.52 -0.44 12.14
C PHE A 214 7.79 0.45 10.91
N THR A 215 7.56 -0.05 9.70
CA THR A 215 7.70 0.73 8.46
C THR A 215 6.46 0.55 7.58
N PRO A 216 6.20 1.46 6.63
CA PRO A 216 5.18 1.25 5.60
C PRO A 216 5.62 0.26 4.51
N HIS A 217 6.82 -0.31 4.57
CA HIS A 217 7.38 -1.17 3.54
C HIS A 217 6.84 -2.59 3.60
N SER A 218 6.88 -3.26 2.44
CA SER A 218 6.60 -4.68 2.36
C SER A 218 7.52 -5.38 1.37
N LEU A 219 7.70 -6.68 1.59
CA LEU A 219 8.46 -7.59 0.75
C LEU A 219 7.60 -8.81 0.43
N SER A 220 7.46 -9.16 -0.84
CA SER A 220 6.96 -10.48 -1.25
C SER A 220 8.10 -11.36 -1.72
N LEU A 221 8.02 -12.66 -1.45
CA LEU A 221 8.82 -13.69 -2.11
C LEU A 221 7.85 -14.58 -2.87
N GLN A 222 8.08 -14.76 -4.17
CA GLN A 222 7.07 -15.32 -5.06
C GLN A 222 7.65 -16.25 -6.13
N ALA A 223 6.82 -17.20 -6.54
CA ALA A 223 6.96 -18.01 -7.74
C ALA A 223 5.84 -17.63 -8.71
N SER A 224 6.16 -17.52 -10.00
CA SER A 224 5.18 -17.23 -11.05
C SER A 224 5.69 -17.69 -12.41
N ASN A 225 4.81 -17.99 -13.36
CA ASN A 225 5.18 -18.18 -14.76
C ASN A 225 4.93 -16.93 -15.63
N ALA A 226 4.41 -15.83 -15.06
CA ALA A 226 4.19 -14.57 -15.77
C ALA A 226 5.49 -13.76 -15.94
N THR A 227 5.62 -13.01 -17.03
CA THR A 227 6.86 -12.29 -17.38
C THR A 227 6.98 -10.95 -16.68
N THR A 228 5.95 -10.10 -16.80
CA THR A 228 5.91 -8.76 -16.19
C THR A 228 4.63 -8.62 -15.34
N THR A 229 4.32 -7.40 -14.88
CA THR A 229 3.08 -7.09 -14.13
C THR A 229 2.19 -6.06 -14.80
N THR A 230 2.43 -5.80 -16.08
CA THR A 230 1.45 -5.13 -16.95
C THR A 230 0.22 -6.02 -17.11
N LEU A 231 -0.91 -5.47 -17.55
CA LEU A 231 -2.14 -6.24 -17.67
C LEU A 231 -1.98 -7.41 -18.64
N GLN A 232 -1.32 -7.22 -19.78
CA GLN A 232 -1.07 -8.30 -20.73
C GLN A 232 -0.02 -9.30 -20.22
N GLY A 233 1.12 -8.81 -19.71
CA GLY A 233 2.20 -9.66 -19.21
C GLY A 233 1.82 -10.48 -17.97
N ALA A 234 0.79 -10.03 -17.24
CA ALA A 234 0.19 -10.73 -16.10
C ALA A 234 -0.98 -11.65 -16.50
N SER A 235 -1.34 -11.74 -17.78
CA SER A 235 -2.48 -12.53 -18.30
C SER A 235 -2.06 -13.73 -19.15
N LEU A 236 -0.79 -13.78 -19.57
CA LEU A 236 -0.20 -14.90 -20.30
C LEU A 236 1.01 -15.44 -19.52
N GLY A 237 1.00 -16.74 -19.25
CA GLY A 237 2.11 -17.46 -18.65
C GLY A 237 3.03 -18.00 -19.74
N VAL A 238 4.33 -18.04 -19.47
CA VAL A 238 5.30 -18.71 -20.35
C VAL A 238 5.80 -20.00 -19.70
N PRO A 239 6.39 -20.92 -20.47
CA PRO A 239 6.94 -22.15 -19.91
C PRO A 239 8.01 -21.89 -18.85
N GLY A 240 7.88 -22.59 -17.72
CA GLY A 240 8.84 -22.56 -16.63
C GLY A 240 8.43 -21.70 -15.44
N THR A 241 9.12 -21.90 -14.32
CA THR A 241 8.88 -21.13 -13.08
C THR A 241 9.91 -20.04 -12.95
N ARG A 242 9.43 -18.81 -12.76
CA ARG A 242 10.24 -17.68 -12.36
C ARG A 242 10.13 -17.48 -10.86
N TRP A 243 11.27 -17.34 -10.21
CA TRP A 243 11.35 -16.96 -8.80
C TRP A 243 11.60 -15.47 -8.70
N GLY A 244 11.15 -14.84 -7.64
CA GLY A 244 11.31 -13.41 -7.52
C GLY A 244 10.87 -12.83 -6.20
N PHE A 245 10.93 -11.52 -6.15
CA PHE A 245 10.43 -10.73 -5.05
C PHE A 245 9.76 -9.45 -5.56
N GLU A 246 8.95 -8.84 -4.70
CA GLU A 246 8.50 -7.47 -4.87
C GLU A 246 8.79 -6.68 -3.59
N PHE A 247 9.53 -5.59 -3.70
CA PHE A 247 9.73 -4.65 -2.61
C PHE A 247 8.92 -3.37 -2.86
N THR A 248 8.07 -2.99 -1.92
CA THR A 248 7.21 -1.81 -2.03
C THR A 248 7.63 -0.72 -1.06
N VAL A 249 7.78 0.49 -1.60
CA VAL A 249 8.18 1.70 -0.88
C VAL A 249 7.08 2.76 -1.05
N PRO A 250 6.17 2.89 -0.08
CA PRO A 250 5.26 4.02 -0.01
C PRO A 250 5.99 5.26 0.50
N ILE A 251 5.85 6.37 -0.23
CA ILE A 251 6.45 7.67 0.05
C ILE A 251 5.31 8.67 0.22
N THR A 252 4.82 8.81 1.46
CA THR A 252 3.78 9.78 1.79
C THR A 252 4.35 11.20 1.69
N LEU A 253 3.86 12.01 0.75
CA LEU A 253 4.45 13.32 0.43
C LEU A 253 4.37 14.32 1.57
N SER A 254 3.33 14.23 2.43
CA SER A 254 3.20 15.06 3.62
C SER A 254 4.39 14.91 4.59
N ARG A 255 5.08 13.76 4.59
CA ARG A 255 6.30 13.56 5.39
C ARG A 255 7.46 14.49 4.97
N TYR A 256 7.49 14.90 3.71
CA TYR A 256 8.60 15.67 3.12
C TYR A 256 8.20 17.11 2.82
N PHE A 257 6.92 17.35 2.53
CA PHE A 257 6.42 18.62 2.01
C PHE A 257 5.18 19.15 2.75
N GLY A 258 4.64 18.41 3.74
CA GLY A 258 3.51 18.86 4.54
C GLY A 258 3.98 19.74 5.70
N GLY A 259 3.64 21.02 5.67
CA GLY A 259 3.77 21.87 6.86
C GLY A 259 2.83 21.39 7.98
N ASP A 260 3.13 21.77 9.23
CA ASP A 260 2.51 21.34 10.51
C ASP A 260 0.99 21.63 10.64
N GLY A 261 0.17 21.11 9.73
CA GLY A 261 -1.28 21.30 9.68
C GLY A 261 -2.03 20.13 10.28
N GLY A 262 -2.18 20.14 11.61
CA GLY A 262 -2.99 19.19 12.36
C GLY A 262 -4.46 19.17 11.90
N GLY A 263 -4.99 17.96 11.71
CA GLY A 263 -6.42 17.72 11.49
C GLY A 263 -6.89 16.66 12.47
N THR A 264 -7.37 17.10 13.64
CA THR A 264 -7.97 16.27 14.69
C THR A 264 -9.44 15.96 14.38
N ALA A 265 -9.82 14.69 14.50
CA ALA A 265 -11.22 14.30 14.71
C ALA A 265 -11.43 14.20 16.23
N ALA A 266 -12.30 15.04 16.79
CA ALA A 266 -12.66 15.00 18.21
C ALA A 266 -13.82 14.02 18.47
N PRO A 267 -13.79 13.25 19.58
CA PRO A 267 -14.89 13.44 20.53
C PRO A 267 -14.56 13.34 22.04
N SER A 268 -15.35 14.13 22.78
CA SER A 268 -15.88 13.98 24.16
C SER A 268 -14.93 13.75 25.35
N GLY A 269 -14.43 14.87 25.90
CA GLY A 269 -13.77 15.01 27.20
C GLY A 269 -12.72 16.10 27.09
N GLU A 270 -12.77 17.17 27.89
CA GLU A 270 -11.77 18.23 27.84
C GLU A 270 -10.47 17.70 28.47
N ALA A 271 -9.54 17.25 27.64
CA ALA A 271 -8.20 16.89 28.09
C ALA A 271 -7.48 18.16 28.53
N ALA A 272 -6.78 18.13 29.67
CA ALA A 272 -6.03 19.28 30.15
C ALA A 272 -4.80 19.56 29.27
N ALA A 273 -4.29 18.54 28.57
CA ALA A 273 -3.25 18.68 27.58
C ALA A 273 -3.42 17.67 26.43
N GLU A 274 -3.02 18.11 25.23
CA GLU A 274 -3.00 17.32 24.01
C GLU A 274 -1.56 17.12 23.54
N VAL A 275 -1.20 15.90 23.15
CA VAL A 275 0.12 15.55 22.62
C VAL A 275 -0.06 14.82 21.29
N SER A 276 0.52 15.36 20.22
CA SER A 276 0.54 14.71 18.92
C SER A 276 1.71 13.74 18.82
N MET A 277 1.46 12.52 18.35
CA MET A 277 2.51 11.61 17.87
C MET A 277 2.72 11.87 16.38
N THR A 278 3.96 12.12 15.98
CA THR A 278 4.30 12.68 14.67
C THR A 278 5.06 11.69 13.80
N ASN A 279 5.08 11.96 12.48
CA ASN A 279 5.88 11.18 11.53
C ASN A 279 7.40 11.35 11.75
N GLN A 280 7.81 12.37 12.51
CA GLN A 280 9.20 12.63 12.90
C GLN A 280 9.64 11.80 14.11
N LEU A 281 8.84 10.80 14.51
CA LEU A 281 9.10 9.95 15.67
C LEU A 281 9.23 10.78 16.96
N SER A 282 8.31 11.74 17.15
CA SER A 282 8.31 12.63 18.31
C SER A 282 6.92 12.76 18.94
N PHE A 283 6.92 13.12 20.22
CA PHE A 283 5.74 13.65 20.92
C PHE A 283 5.77 15.19 20.84
N THR A 284 4.68 15.82 20.42
CA THR A 284 4.58 17.28 20.26
C THR A 284 3.35 17.83 20.97
N PRO A 285 3.51 18.67 22.01
CA PRO A 285 4.78 19.03 22.64
C PRO A 285 5.42 17.82 23.34
N SER A 286 6.75 17.84 23.47
CA SER A 286 7.49 16.78 24.18
C SER A 286 7.36 16.87 25.70
N THR A 287 6.85 18.00 26.20
CA THR A 287 6.58 18.21 27.62
C THR A 287 5.25 18.91 27.81
N VAL A 288 4.41 18.38 28.69
CA VAL A 288 3.16 19.00 29.13
C VAL A 288 3.15 19.13 30.64
N ARG A 289 2.42 20.14 31.14
CA ARG A 289 2.22 20.40 32.57
C ARG A 289 0.73 20.36 32.87
N ILE A 290 0.33 19.61 33.87
CA ILE A 290 -1.08 19.43 34.28
C ILE A 290 -1.17 19.39 35.81
N ALA A 291 -2.37 19.54 36.35
CA ALA A 291 -2.65 19.34 37.77
C ALA A 291 -2.98 17.87 38.08
N VAL A 292 -2.79 17.47 39.35
CA VAL A 292 -3.25 16.17 39.84
C VAL A 292 -4.76 15.99 39.58
N GLY A 293 -5.13 14.85 39.00
CA GLY A 293 -6.49 14.49 38.64
C GLY A 293 -6.85 14.75 37.18
N GLU A 294 -5.98 15.44 36.44
CA GLU A 294 -6.21 15.77 35.03
C GLU A 294 -5.76 14.66 34.07
N THR A 295 -6.30 14.72 32.85
CA THR A 295 -6.05 13.76 31.77
C THR A 295 -5.22 14.39 30.66
N VAL A 296 -4.20 13.67 30.21
CA VAL A 296 -3.48 13.97 28.96
C VAL A 296 -4.01 13.06 27.86
N ARG A 297 -4.24 13.63 26.67
CA ARG A 297 -4.62 12.91 25.46
C ARG A 297 -3.45 12.88 24.47
N TRP A 298 -3.12 11.70 23.99
CA TRP A 298 -2.19 11.49 22.88
C TRP A 298 -2.94 11.12 21.63
N THR A 299 -2.78 11.90 20.57
CA THR A 299 -3.39 11.63 19.26
C THR A 299 -2.33 11.17 18.29
N ASN A 300 -2.53 10.02 17.65
CA ASN A 300 -1.67 9.59 16.55
C ASN A 300 -2.05 10.31 15.26
N GLY A 301 -1.44 11.47 15.03
CA GLY A 301 -1.55 12.22 13.78
C GLY A 301 -0.60 11.73 12.68
N SER A 302 0.16 10.66 12.93
CA SER A 302 1.13 10.10 11.99
C SER A 302 0.59 8.86 11.27
N ASP A 303 1.32 8.39 10.24
CA ASP A 303 1.02 7.13 9.54
C ASP A 303 1.82 5.94 10.11
N ILE A 304 2.41 6.08 11.30
CA ILE A 304 3.25 5.07 11.96
C ILE A 304 2.58 4.65 13.26
N VAL A 305 2.71 3.38 13.64
CA VAL A 305 2.21 2.91 14.94
C VAL A 305 3.12 3.45 16.05
N HIS A 306 2.51 4.07 17.06
CA HIS A 306 3.22 4.56 18.24
C HIS A 306 2.73 3.86 19.51
N THR A 307 3.44 4.08 20.61
CA THR A 307 2.99 3.73 21.96
C THR A 307 3.30 4.88 22.90
N VAL A 308 2.58 4.95 24.02
CA VAL A 308 2.87 5.82 25.16
C VAL A 308 3.13 4.90 26.34
N THR A 309 4.38 4.82 26.78
CA THR A 309 4.82 3.83 27.78
C THR A 309 5.62 4.49 28.89
N ALA A 310 5.07 4.49 30.10
CA ALA A 310 5.78 4.81 31.32
C ALA A 310 5.88 3.54 32.17
N ASP A 311 6.67 2.58 31.69
CA ASP A 311 6.89 1.28 32.31
C ASP A 311 8.37 0.89 32.16
N PRO A 312 9.20 1.01 33.22
CA PRO A 312 10.63 0.70 33.15
C PRO A 312 10.94 -0.74 32.73
N ASP A 313 10.04 -1.70 32.99
CA ASP A 313 10.23 -3.11 32.65
C ASP A 313 10.02 -3.39 31.15
N ARG A 314 9.41 -2.45 30.42
CA ARG A 314 9.14 -2.55 28.98
C ARG A 314 10.10 -1.72 28.13
N ALA A 315 10.66 -0.65 28.69
CA ALA A 315 11.58 0.23 27.98
C ALA A 315 12.86 -0.53 27.59
N ALA A 316 13.44 -0.17 26.44
CA ALA A 316 14.73 -0.69 26.00
C ALA A 316 15.85 -0.23 26.94
N ASP A 317 15.79 1.02 27.42
CA ASP A 317 16.60 1.52 28.52
C ASP A 317 15.67 1.99 29.67
N PRO A 318 15.64 1.27 30.81
CA PRO A 318 14.85 1.67 31.97
C PRO A 318 15.13 3.11 32.46
N GLY A 319 16.31 3.66 32.19
CA GLY A 319 16.67 5.05 32.53
C GLY A 319 15.94 6.13 31.72
N ASN A 320 15.31 5.76 30.61
CA ASN A 320 14.48 6.67 29.81
C ASN A 320 13.08 6.87 30.39
N VAL A 321 12.65 6.00 31.31
CA VAL A 321 11.36 6.08 31.99
C VAL A 321 11.56 6.53 33.43
N GLU A 322 10.72 7.46 33.88
CA GLU A 322 10.69 7.93 35.27
C GLU A 322 9.23 8.00 35.73
N LEU A 323 8.98 7.52 36.94
CA LEU A 323 7.68 7.58 37.60
C LEU A 323 7.86 8.22 38.98
N PRO A 324 6.95 9.10 39.43
CA PRO A 324 6.94 9.56 40.80
C PRO A 324 6.74 8.41 41.79
N GLN A 325 7.25 8.57 43.01
CA GLN A 325 7.06 7.58 44.06
C GLN A 325 5.56 7.37 44.32
N GLY A 326 5.11 6.11 44.23
CA GLY A 326 3.71 5.73 44.43
C GLY A 326 2.83 5.79 43.18
N ALA A 327 3.36 6.25 42.03
CA ALA A 327 2.69 6.12 40.75
C ALA A 327 2.78 4.68 40.21
N SER A 328 1.71 4.21 39.56
CA SER A 328 1.72 2.95 38.82
C SER A 328 2.24 3.17 37.40
N SER A 329 2.90 2.16 36.83
CA SER A 329 3.31 2.16 35.42
C SER A 329 2.10 2.07 34.48
N PHE A 330 2.26 2.54 33.25
CA PHE A 330 1.23 2.43 32.22
C PHE A 330 1.81 2.21 30.82
N HIS A 331 1.01 1.59 29.96
CA HIS A 331 1.32 1.34 28.57
C HIS A 331 0.05 1.40 27.72
N SER A 332 0.08 2.17 26.64
CA SER A 332 -1.09 2.38 25.77
C SER A 332 -1.49 1.18 24.91
N GLY A 333 -0.60 0.21 24.71
CA GLY A 333 -0.69 -0.66 23.53
C GLY A 333 -0.34 0.09 22.25
N GLU A 334 -0.55 -0.55 21.09
CA GLU A 334 -0.41 0.11 19.80
C GLU A 334 -1.44 1.24 19.65
N VAL A 335 -0.98 2.47 19.41
CA VAL A 335 -1.80 3.59 18.97
C VAL A 335 -1.58 3.73 17.47
N ARG A 336 -2.53 3.25 16.67
CA ARG A 336 -2.47 3.28 15.19
C ARG A 336 -2.81 4.67 14.63
N PRO A 337 -2.51 4.95 13.36
CA PRO A 337 -2.88 6.21 12.72
C PRO A 337 -4.34 6.59 12.95
N GLY A 338 -4.58 7.83 13.38
CA GLY A 338 -5.90 8.36 13.72
C GLY A 338 -6.48 7.90 15.06
N GLN A 339 -5.82 7.00 15.80
CA GLN A 339 -6.24 6.59 17.13
C GLN A 339 -5.74 7.54 18.22
N VAL A 340 -6.40 7.46 19.37
CA VAL A 340 -6.15 8.29 20.54
C VAL A 340 -5.90 7.38 21.75
N PHE A 341 -5.00 7.79 22.62
CA PHE A 341 -4.80 7.24 23.95
C PHE A 341 -4.97 8.33 25.01
N GLU A 342 -5.59 8.01 26.14
CA GLU A 342 -5.79 8.94 27.25
C GLU A 342 -5.30 8.32 28.56
N HIS A 343 -4.73 9.16 29.43
CA HIS A 343 -4.32 8.75 30.77
C HIS A 343 -4.55 9.86 31.79
N THR A 344 -5.19 9.51 32.91
CA THR A 344 -5.43 10.42 34.04
C THR A 344 -4.36 10.25 35.10
N PHE A 345 -3.75 11.36 35.52
CA PHE A 345 -2.62 11.35 36.43
C PHE A 345 -3.06 11.68 37.86
N THR A 346 -2.87 10.75 38.80
CA THR A 346 -3.35 10.89 40.19
C THR A 346 -2.25 11.13 41.22
N VAL A 347 -0.98 11.11 40.81
CA VAL A 347 0.18 11.34 41.69
C VAL A 347 0.99 12.51 41.14
N ALA A 348 1.33 13.48 42.00
CA ALA A 348 2.16 14.61 41.59
C ALA A 348 3.60 14.16 41.31
N GLY A 349 4.27 14.85 40.39
CA GLY A 349 5.67 14.62 40.03
C GLY A 349 5.89 14.52 38.51
N THR A 350 7.11 14.16 38.14
CA THR A 350 7.52 14.04 36.73
C THR A 350 7.38 12.61 36.26
N TYR A 351 6.68 12.43 35.14
CA TYR A 351 6.56 11.18 34.41
C TYR A 351 7.36 11.31 33.10
N ARG A 352 8.43 10.53 32.95
CA ARG A 352 9.11 10.36 31.65
C ARG A 352 8.63 9.06 31.01
N TYR A 353 8.25 9.15 29.74
CA TYR A 353 7.67 8.05 28.98
C TYR A 353 8.26 7.96 27.58
N VAL A 354 8.14 6.79 26.96
CA VAL A 354 8.75 6.48 25.66
C VAL A 354 7.73 5.86 24.70
N CYS A 355 8.04 5.92 23.41
CA CYS A 355 7.41 5.10 22.38
C CYS A 355 8.29 3.87 22.10
N LEU A 356 7.90 2.69 22.56
CA LEU A 356 8.72 1.46 22.49
C LEU A 356 9.29 1.17 21.08
N PRO A 357 8.52 1.26 19.98
CA PRO A 357 9.07 1.05 18.62
C PRO A 357 10.15 2.05 18.20
N HIS A 358 10.19 3.23 18.82
CA HIS A 358 10.98 4.38 18.38
C HIS A 358 11.87 4.95 19.49
N GLU A 359 12.05 4.21 20.57
CA GLU A 359 12.88 4.62 21.71
C GLU A 359 14.34 4.83 21.28
N GLY A 360 14.87 3.92 20.47
CA GLY A 360 16.23 4.05 19.90
C GLY A 360 16.40 5.24 18.96
N ALA A 361 15.31 5.83 18.46
CA ALA A 361 15.32 7.07 17.68
C ALA A 361 15.13 8.33 18.56
N GLY A 362 15.00 8.16 19.88
CA GLY A 362 14.86 9.25 20.84
C GLY A 362 13.42 9.72 21.10
N MET A 363 12.41 8.92 20.72
CA MET A 363 11.01 9.29 20.90
C MET A 363 10.57 9.21 22.38
N MET A 364 10.81 10.29 23.12
CA MET A 364 10.56 10.43 24.55
C MET A 364 9.69 11.65 24.85
N GLY A 365 8.89 11.58 25.90
CA GLY A 365 8.05 12.68 26.36
C GLY A 365 8.03 12.80 27.88
N THR A 366 7.50 13.92 28.36
CA THR A 366 7.42 14.22 29.79
C THR A 366 6.06 14.82 30.15
N VAL A 367 5.42 14.26 31.17
CA VAL A 367 4.27 14.90 31.83
C VAL A 367 4.73 15.35 33.21
N VAL A 368 4.63 16.64 33.51
CA VAL A 368 4.84 17.18 34.85
C VAL A 368 3.48 17.40 35.49
N VAL A 369 3.22 16.68 36.58
CA VAL A 369 1.97 16.76 37.33
C VAL A 369 2.21 17.59 38.58
N GLU A 370 1.59 18.76 38.65
CA GLU A 370 1.74 19.71 39.74
C GLU A 370 0.65 19.48 40.79
N GLU A 371 0.99 19.65 42.07
CA GLU A 371 -0.02 19.68 43.12
C GLU A 371 -0.95 20.88 42.87
N GLY A 372 -2.24 20.61 42.67
CA GLY A 372 -3.21 21.68 42.43
C GLY A 372 -3.17 22.71 43.56
N GLY A 373 -2.87 23.96 43.21
CA GLY A 373 -2.84 25.07 44.16
C GLY A 373 -4.19 25.21 44.86
N ARG A 374 -4.16 25.32 46.19
CA ARG A 374 -5.31 25.76 46.99
C ARG A 374 -5.60 27.23 46.81
#